data_AF-A0A2K1L2Y0-F1
#
_entry.id   AF-A0A2K1L2Y0-F1
#
_cell.length_a   1.000
_cell.length_b   1.000
_cell.length_c   1.000
_cell.angle_alpha   90.00
_cell.angle_beta   90.00
_cell.angle_gamma   90.00
#
_symmetry.space_group_name_H-M   'P 1'
#
loop_
_entity.id
_entity.type
_entity.pdbx_description
1 polymer ?
#
loop_
_entity_poly.entity_id
_entity_poly.type
_entity_poly.pdbx_seq_one_letter_code
_entity_poly.pdbx_strand_id
1 'polypeptide(L)'
;MLRNRLKYALTYHEVVAIVMQRLISIDRKVRTNKCYPEGFMDMISIAKTNENFRLLYDNKPRFTLHNISTEEAKYKLCKVRSAQFGDKGVPHTTTFDGRTIRYPDSLIKANDTGTKPWITLPCGKGIKLSIVEEAKKRTQALKASA
;
A
#
# COMPACT_ATOMS: atom_id res chain seq x y z
N MET A 1 -8.28 8.78 -1.20
CA MET A 1 -7.10 8.94 -0.32
C MET A 1 -6.91 10.39 0.14
N LEU A 2 -6.76 11.35 -0.79
CA LEU A 2 -6.44 12.77 -0.53
C LEU A 2 -7.36 13.51 0.45
N ARG A 3 -8.70 13.48 0.23
CA ARG A 3 -9.67 14.23 1.06
C ARG A 3 -9.88 13.62 2.44
N ASN A 4 -10.25 12.33 2.49
CA ASN A 4 -10.74 11.73 3.73
C ASN A 4 -9.62 11.28 4.68
N ARG A 5 -8.44 10.91 4.16
CA ARG A 5 -7.31 10.37 4.95
C ARG A 5 -6.22 11.42 5.16
N LEU A 6 -5.61 11.93 4.09
CA LEU A 6 -4.51 12.91 4.19
C LEU A 6 -4.95 14.35 4.50
N LYS A 7 -6.21 14.69 4.24
CA LYS A 7 -6.78 16.03 4.46
C LYS A 7 -6.11 17.16 3.64
N TYR A 8 -5.46 16.84 2.51
CA TYR A 8 -4.92 17.85 1.58
C TYR A 8 -5.97 18.58 0.73
N ALA A 9 -7.18 18.02 0.68
CA ALA A 9 -8.32 18.63 0.01
C ALA A 9 -9.52 18.59 0.96
N LEU A 10 -10.34 19.63 0.91
CA LEU A 10 -11.62 19.74 1.58
C LEU A 10 -12.75 19.31 0.64
N THR A 11 -12.69 19.75 -0.62
CA THR A 11 -13.74 19.51 -1.61
C THR A 11 -13.32 18.53 -2.72
N TYR A 12 -14.29 18.08 -3.52
CA TYR A 12 -14.01 17.23 -4.68
C TYR A 12 -13.27 17.99 -5.79
N HIS A 13 -13.55 19.28 -5.96
CA HIS A 13 -12.89 20.12 -6.96
C HIS A 13 -11.40 20.27 -6.68
N GLU A 14 -11.01 20.43 -5.41
CA GLU A 14 -9.61 20.46 -5.00
C GLU A 14 -8.89 19.14 -5.28
N VAL A 15 -9.55 18.00 -5.05
CA VAL A 15 -8.99 16.68 -5.42
C VAL A 15 -8.69 16.62 -6.90
N VAL A 16 -9.60 17.10 -7.75
CA VAL A 16 -9.39 17.16 -9.20
C VAL A 16 -8.22 18.08 -9.53
N ALA A 17 -8.15 19.26 -8.92
CA ALA A 17 -7.06 20.21 -9.15
C ALA A 17 -5.68 19.61 -8.81
N ILE A 18 -5.54 18.94 -7.66
CA ILE A 18 -4.29 18.31 -7.24
C ILE A 18 -3.89 17.18 -8.21
N VAL A 19 -4.84 16.33 -8.60
CA VAL A 19 -4.57 15.19 -9.48
C VAL A 19 -4.19 15.64 -10.89
N MET A 20 -4.80 16.72 -11.40
CA MET A 20 -4.49 17.27 -12.73
C MET A 20 -3.11 17.92 -12.81
N GLN A 21 -2.54 18.35 -11.68
CA GLN A 21 -1.16 18.85 -11.61
C GLN A 21 -0.11 17.73 -11.79
N ARG A 22 -0.51 16.46 -11.93
CA ARG A 22 0.40 15.31 -12.16
C ARG A 22 1.43 15.10 -11.05
N LEU A 23 1.13 15.59 -9.83
CA LEU A 23 2.03 15.49 -8.66
C LEU A 23 1.97 14.14 -7.95
N ILE A 24 0.91 13.38 -8.17
CA ILE A 24 0.64 12.10 -7.50
C ILE A 24 1.05 10.97 -8.42
N SER A 25 1.90 10.09 -7.91
CA SER A 25 2.28 8.85 -8.58
C SER A 25 1.90 7.64 -7.73
N ILE A 26 1.39 6.62 -8.40
CA ILE A 26 1.06 5.32 -7.82
C ILE A 26 1.95 4.29 -8.50
N ASP A 27 2.71 3.53 -7.72
CA ASP A 27 3.69 2.55 -8.18
C ASP A 27 4.67 3.13 -9.23
N ARG A 28 5.10 4.39 -9.00
CA ARG A 28 5.98 5.19 -9.86
C ARG A 28 5.37 5.62 -11.20
N LYS A 29 4.07 5.41 -11.41
CA LYS A 29 3.34 5.92 -12.58
C LYS A 29 2.45 7.08 -12.13
N VAL A 30 2.58 8.23 -12.80
CA VAL A 30 1.68 9.37 -12.58
C VAL A 30 0.26 8.96 -12.93
N ARG A 31 -0.69 9.19 -12.01
CA ARG A 31 -2.11 8.89 -12.24
C ARG A 31 -2.92 10.18 -12.15
N THR A 32 -3.67 10.46 -13.22
CA THR A 32 -4.56 11.61 -13.32
C THR A 32 -6.04 11.25 -13.08
N ASN A 33 -6.35 9.96 -12.95
CA ASN A 33 -7.72 9.54 -12.63
C ASN A 33 -7.95 9.62 -11.11
N LYS A 34 -8.83 10.53 -10.70
CA LYS A 34 -9.27 10.73 -9.31
C LYS A 34 -9.91 9.48 -8.66
N CYS A 35 -10.51 8.60 -9.46
CA CYS A 35 -11.14 7.35 -9.00
C CYS A 35 -10.30 6.13 -9.38
N TYR A 36 -8.97 6.29 -9.50
CA TYR A 36 -8.09 5.15 -9.70
C TYR A 36 -8.17 4.21 -8.49
N PRO A 37 -8.36 2.89 -8.70
CA PRO A 37 -8.39 1.94 -7.60
C PRO A 37 -6.98 1.75 -7.04
N GLU A 38 -6.77 2.23 -5.82
CA GLU A 38 -5.56 1.95 -5.03
C GLU A 38 -5.77 0.68 -4.19
N GLY A 39 -4.80 -0.22 -4.22
CA GLY A 39 -4.86 -1.54 -3.59
C GLY A 39 -3.89 -1.74 -2.43
N PHE A 40 -3.96 -2.94 -1.87
CA PHE A 40 -3.02 -3.40 -0.85
C PHE A 40 -1.59 -3.45 -1.41
N MET A 41 -0.63 -2.93 -0.64
CA MET A 41 0.81 -2.81 -0.96
C MET A 41 1.18 -1.76 -2.00
N ASP A 42 0.23 -1.00 -2.54
CA ASP A 42 0.53 0.09 -3.48
C ASP A 42 1.38 1.17 -2.81
N MET A 43 2.38 1.65 -3.55
CA MET A 43 3.19 2.79 -3.15
C MET A 43 2.61 4.06 -3.76
N ILE A 44 2.24 5.02 -2.92
CA ILE A 44 1.79 6.36 -3.31
C ILE A 44 2.91 7.34 -2.99
N SER A 45 3.34 8.12 -3.97
CA SER A 45 4.35 9.14 -3.80
C SER A 45 3.82 10.50 -4.23
N ILE A 46 4.04 11.51 -3.41
CA ILE A 46 3.64 12.90 -3.65
C ILE A 46 4.90 13.73 -3.84
N ALA A 47 5.18 14.11 -5.10
CA ALA A 47 6.45 14.74 -5.47
C ALA A 47 6.69 16.09 -4.79
N LYS A 48 5.62 16.85 -4.51
CA LYS A 48 5.75 18.19 -3.93
C LYS A 48 6.11 18.18 -2.44
N THR A 49 5.60 17.21 -1.69
CA THR A 49 5.87 17.07 -0.24
C THR A 49 7.02 16.10 0.04
N ASN A 50 7.51 15.38 -0.98
CA ASN A 50 8.49 14.29 -0.85
C ASN A 50 8.06 13.18 0.12
N GLU A 51 6.76 13.05 0.35
CA GLU A 51 6.20 12.02 1.21
C GLU A 51 5.80 10.80 0.39
N ASN A 52 6.15 9.62 0.92
CA ASN A 52 5.82 8.33 0.34
C ASN A 52 4.97 7.54 1.34
N PHE A 53 3.92 6.93 0.82
CA PHE A 53 2.98 6.14 1.58
C PHE A 53 2.85 4.75 0.98
N ARG A 54 2.69 3.75 1.83
CA ARG A 54 2.29 2.39 1.45
C ARG A 54 0.89 2.13 1.96
N LEU A 55 0.01 1.58 1.13
CA LEU A 55 -1.30 1.13 1.58
C LEU A 55 -1.18 -0.21 2.29
N LEU A 56 -1.45 -0.21 3.58
CA LEU A 56 -1.45 -1.40 4.42
C LEU A 56 -2.79 -1.58 5.13
N TYR A 57 -3.03 -2.78 5.62
CA TYR A 57 -4.10 -3.03 6.56
C TYR A 57 -3.60 -2.76 7.99
N ASP A 58 -4.44 -2.09 8.75
CA ASP A 58 -4.29 -2.00 10.20
C ASP A 58 -4.82 -3.28 10.87
N ASN A 59 -4.66 -3.39 12.19
CA ASN A 59 -5.21 -4.49 13.00
C ASN A 59 -6.75 -4.51 12.96
N LYS A 60 -7.33 -3.39 12.55
CA LYS A 60 -8.73 -3.28 12.12
C LYS A 60 -8.77 -3.33 10.60
N PRO A 61 -9.77 -4.01 9.99
CA PRO A 61 -9.85 -4.25 8.55
C PRO A 61 -10.16 -2.97 7.76
N ARG A 62 -9.21 -2.04 7.75
CA ARG A 62 -9.28 -0.71 7.13
C ARG A 62 -7.93 -0.44 6.52
N PHE A 63 -7.93 0.18 5.34
CA PHE A 63 -6.71 0.70 4.76
C PHE A 63 -6.20 1.88 5.58
N THR A 64 -4.92 1.81 5.92
CA THR A 64 -4.14 2.90 6.50
C THR A 64 -3.02 3.28 5.54
N LEU A 65 -2.71 4.57 5.53
CA LEU A 65 -1.55 5.09 4.83
C LEU A 65 -0.39 5.00 5.81
N HIS A 66 0.59 4.17 5.48
CA HIS A 66 1.79 4.03 6.27
C HIS A 66 2.92 4.83 5.63
N ASN A 67 3.52 5.75 6.37
CA ASN A 67 4.64 6.55 5.89
C ASN A 67 5.86 5.64 5.72
N ILE A 68 6.52 5.73 4.57
CA ILE A 68 7.70 4.93 4.23
C ILE A 68 8.87 5.83 3.82
N SER A 69 10.09 5.31 4.00
CA SER A 69 11.30 5.98 3.49
C SER A 69 11.37 5.94 1.96
N THR A 70 12.19 6.80 1.37
CA THR A 70 12.46 6.82 -0.08
C THR A 70 13.10 5.53 -0.57
N GLU A 71 13.84 4.81 0.27
CA GLU A 71 14.44 3.52 -0.06
C GLU A 71 13.38 2.43 -0.19
N GLU A 72 12.45 2.39 0.78
CA GLU A 72 11.35 1.43 0.76
C GLU A 72 10.34 1.72 -0.36
N ALA A 73 10.19 2.99 -0.73
CA ALA A 73 9.37 3.39 -1.88
C ALA A 73 9.87 2.79 -3.21
N LYS A 74 11.15 2.41 -3.32
CA LYS A 74 11.66 1.84 -4.58
C LYS A 74 11.05 0.48 -4.94
N TYR A 75 10.54 -0.26 -3.95
CA TYR A 75 10.04 -1.61 -4.15
C TYR A 75 8.63 -1.83 -3.57
N LYS A 76 7.94 -2.80 -4.17
CA LYS A 76 6.62 -3.28 -3.76
C LYS A 76 6.66 -4.79 -3.69
N LEU A 77 6.12 -5.36 -2.61
CA LEU A 77 5.92 -6.80 -2.54
C LEU A 77 4.61 -7.16 -3.23
N CYS A 78 4.68 -8.17 -4.08
CA CYS A 78 3.53 -8.72 -4.76
C CYS A 78 3.48 -10.23 -4.51
N LYS A 79 2.31 -10.73 -4.11
CA LYS A 79 2.08 -12.17 -4.00
C LYS A 79 1.94 -12.80 -5.38
N VAL A 80 2.59 -13.95 -5.57
CA VAL A 80 2.40 -14.79 -6.75
C VAL A 80 1.04 -15.48 -6.69
N ARG A 81 0.20 -15.26 -7.71
CA ARG A 81 -1.09 -15.96 -7.86
C ARG A 81 -0.93 -17.27 -8.62
N SER A 82 -0.27 -17.23 -9.76
CA SER A 82 0.01 -18.42 -10.56
C SER A 82 1.33 -18.27 -11.32
N ALA A 83 1.99 -19.39 -11.57
CA ALA A 83 3.12 -19.51 -12.47
C ALA A 83 2.70 -20.47 -13.59
N GLN A 84 2.81 -20.02 -14.84
CA GLN A 84 2.35 -20.75 -16.02
C GLN A 84 3.31 -20.53 -17.18
N PHE A 85 3.29 -21.44 -18.14
CA PHE A 85 3.97 -21.25 -19.42
C PHE A 85 3.01 -20.59 -20.39
N GLY A 86 3.46 -19.52 -21.04
CA GLY A 86 2.73 -18.88 -22.13
C GLY A 86 3.15 -19.44 -23.48
N ASP A 87 2.73 -18.75 -24.54
CA ASP A 87 3.10 -19.10 -25.90
C ASP A 87 4.63 -19.23 -26.07
N LYS A 88 5.05 -20.19 -26.89
CA LYS A 88 6.46 -20.53 -27.12
C LYS A 88 7.19 -21.02 -25.87
N GLY A 89 6.46 -21.54 -24.88
CA GLY A 89 7.04 -22.11 -23.67
C GLY A 89 7.70 -21.07 -22.75
N VAL A 90 7.29 -19.79 -22.84
CA VAL A 90 7.88 -18.74 -22.00
C VAL A 90 7.26 -18.78 -20.60
N PRO A 91 8.04 -19.02 -19.54
CA PRO A 91 7.51 -18.99 -18.17
C PRO A 91 7.12 -17.56 -17.79
N HIS A 92 5.94 -17.42 -17.20
CA HIS A 92 5.46 -16.17 -16.65
C HIS A 92 4.68 -16.38 -15.35
N THR A 93 4.76 -15.38 -14.48
CA THR A 93 4.11 -15.37 -13.18
C THR A 93 3.12 -14.22 -13.11
N THR A 94 1.88 -14.52 -12.76
CA THR A 94 0.85 -13.52 -12.49
C THR A 94 0.87 -13.14 -11.02
N THR A 95 0.77 -11.84 -10.75
CA THR A 95 0.80 -11.31 -9.39
C THR A 95 -0.58 -10.84 -8.93
N PHE A 96 -0.74 -10.62 -7.62
CA PHE A 96 -1.97 -10.10 -7.02
C PHE A 96 -2.44 -8.77 -7.63
N ASP A 97 -1.50 -7.91 -8.01
CA ASP A 97 -1.72 -6.60 -8.64
C ASP A 97 -1.99 -6.69 -10.16
N GLY A 98 -2.23 -7.89 -10.68
CA GLY A 98 -2.48 -8.10 -12.11
C GLY A 98 -1.27 -7.88 -13.02
N ARG A 99 -0.06 -7.73 -12.47
CA ARG A 99 1.17 -7.68 -13.28
C ARG A 99 1.62 -9.08 -13.66
N THR A 100 2.15 -9.20 -14.88
CA THR A 100 2.77 -10.42 -15.39
C THR A 100 4.28 -10.23 -15.48
N ILE A 101 5.03 -11.04 -14.75
CA ILE A 101 6.49 -11.05 -14.79
C ILE A 101 6.92 -12.23 -15.66
N ARG A 102 7.69 -11.97 -16.71
CA ARG A 102 8.23 -13.01 -17.61
C ARG A 102 9.61 -13.44 -17.13
N TYR A 103 9.95 -14.70 -17.36
CA TYR A 103 11.21 -15.30 -16.89
C TYR A 103 11.41 -15.16 -15.36
N PRO A 104 10.45 -15.63 -14.55
CA PRO A 104 10.67 -15.77 -13.12
C PRO A 104 11.78 -16.79 -12.86
N ASP A 105 12.41 -16.71 -11.69
CA ASP A 105 13.28 -17.77 -11.19
C ASP A 105 12.49 -19.10 -11.09
N SER A 106 13.14 -20.21 -11.41
CA SER A 106 12.54 -21.55 -11.42
C SER A 106 12.06 -22.02 -10.04
N LEU A 107 12.60 -21.44 -8.97
CA LEU A 107 12.22 -21.74 -7.60
C LEU A 107 10.89 -21.09 -7.17
N ILE A 108 10.38 -20.10 -7.91
CA ILE A 108 9.20 -19.32 -7.55
C ILE A 108 7.92 -20.13 -7.80
N LYS A 109 7.10 -20.31 -6.77
CA LYS A 109 5.84 -21.06 -6.80
C LYS A 109 4.63 -20.19 -6.49
N ALA A 110 3.45 -20.75 -6.74
CA ALA A 110 2.19 -20.12 -6.36
C ALA A 110 2.11 -19.93 -4.84
N ASN A 111 1.54 -18.80 -4.43
CA ASN A 111 1.46 -18.34 -3.03
C ASN A 111 2.75 -17.88 -2.37
N ASP A 112 3.87 -17.83 -3.08
CA ASP A 112 5.10 -17.33 -2.50
C ASP A 112 5.02 -15.83 -2.22
N THR A 113 5.35 -15.50 -0.97
CA THR A 113 5.73 -14.17 -0.47
C THR A 113 6.66 -14.40 0.71
N GLY A 114 7.79 -13.69 0.77
CA GLY A 114 8.85 -13.95 1.76
C GLY A 114 8.35 -14.04 3.21
N THR A 115 8.95 -14.93 4.00
CA THR A 115 8.53 -15.28 5.37
C THR A 115 8.82 -14.19 6.40
N LYS A 116 9.90 -13.41 6.20
CA LYS A 116 10.29 -12.31 7.07
C LYS A 116 9.68 -10.99 6.57
N PRO A 117 9.38 -10.02 7.46
CA PRO A 117 8.88 -8.72 7.04
C PRO A 117 9.99 -7.95 6.32
N TRP A 118 9.83 -7.78 5.00
CA TRP A 118 10.70 -6.95 4.16
C TRP A 118 10.26 -5.49 4.10
N ILE A 119 9.14 -5.14 4.74
CA ILE A 119 8.53 -3.81 4.74
C ILE A 119 8.32 -3.33 6.17
N THR A 120 8.19 -2.01 6.36
CA THR A 120 7.78 -1.46 7.64
C THR A 120 6.30 -1.78 7.92
N LEU A 121 6.01 -2.23 9.13
CA LEU A 121 4.66 -2.57 9.57
C LEU A 121 4.00 -1.37 10.29
N PRO A 122 2.67 -1.22 10.15
CA PRO A 122 1.93 -0.17 10.84
C PRO A 122 1.96 -0.38 12.36
N CYS A 123 1.63 0.68 13.09
CA CYS A 123 1.61 0.68 14.56
C CYS A 123 0.76 -0.49 15.09
N GLY A 124 1.36 -1.34 15.92
CA GLY A 124 0.72 -2.55 16.43
C GLY A 124 1.10 -3.84 15.68
N LYS A 125 1.93 -3.79 14.63
CA LYS A 125 2.56 -4.94 13.96
C LYS A 125 1.61 -6.08 13.54
N GLY A 126 0.33 -5.79 13.30
CA GLY A 126 -0.67 -6.82 12.97
C GLY A 126 -1.33 -7.50 14.20
N ILE A 127 -0.95 -7.13 15.43
CA ILE A 127 -1.44 -7.76 16.66
C ILE A 127 -2.81 -7.17 17.05
N LYS A 128 -3.87 -7.93 16.77
CA LYS A 128 -5.22 -7.55 17.17
C LYS A 128 -5.43 -7.78 18.66
N LEU A 129 -5.57 -6.69 19.41
CA LEU A 129 -5.95 -6.72 20.82
C LEU A 129 -7.42 -7.11 20.97
N SER A 130 -7.75 -7.68 22.13
CA SER A 130 -9.13 -7.89 22.54
C SER A 130 -9.87 -6.56 22.75
N ILE A 131 -11.20 -6.61 22.73
CA ILE A 131 -12.06 -5.42 22.91
C ILE A 131 -11.74 -4.73 24.25
N VAL A 132 -11.52 -5.52 25.31
CA VAL A 132 -11.23 -5.01 26.66
C VAL A 132 -9.87 -4.31 26.71
N GLU A 133 -8.85 -4.89 26.11
CA GLU A 133 -7.50 -4.29 26.05
C GLU A 133 -7.49 -3.00 25.23
N GLU A 134 -8.24 -2.96 24.12
CA GLU A 134 -8.34 -1.76 23.31
C GLU A 134 -9.05 -0.62 24.08
N ALA A 135 -10.11 -0.93 24.83
CA ALA A 135 -10.82 0.04 25.66
C ALA A 135 -9.94 0.62 26.77
N LYS A 136 -9.16 -0.22 27.46
CA LYS A 136 -8.17 0.19 28.47
C LYS A 136 -7.10 1.09 27.85
N LYS A 137 -6.55 0.72 26.69
CA LYS A 137 -5.53 1.52 26.00
C LYS A 137 -6.06 2.89 25.57
N ARG A 138 -7.30 2.98 25.10
CA ARG A 138 -7.94 4.26 24.71
C ARG A 138 -8.16 5.18 25.91
N THR A 139 -8.68 4.64 27.02
CA THR A 139 -8.88 5.41 28.25
C THR A 139 -7.55 5.90 28.83
N GLN A 140 -6.51 5.07 28.79
CA GLN A 140 -5.15 5.50 29.16
C GLN A 140 -4.62 6.62 28.26
N ALA A 141 -4.78 6.51 26.93
CA ALA A 141 -4.35 7.54 26.00
C ALA A 141 -5.08 8.88 26.22
N LEU A 142 -6.39 8.85 26.48
CA LEU A 142 -7.18 10.05 26.80
C LEU A 142 -6.73 10.71 28.09
N LYS A 143 -6.43 9.91 29.12
CA LYS A 143 -5.88 10.40 30.39
C LYS A 143 -4.48 10.99 30.25
N ALA A 144 -3.68 10.51 29.30
CA ALA A 144 -2.33 11.01 29.06
C ALA A 144 -2.32 12.30 28.22
N SER A 145 -3.39 12.59 27.48
CA SER A 145 -3.55 13.81 26.67
C SER A 145 -4.29 14.95 27.37
N ALA A 146 -4.85 14.68 28.55
CA ALA A 146 -5.51 15.65 29.42
C ALA A 146 -4.50 16.13 30.48
#